data_AF-A0AAE7AM78-F1
#
_entry.id   AF-A0AAE7AM78-F1
#
_cell.length_a   1.000
_cell.length_b   1.000
_cell.length_c   1.000
_cell.angle_alpha   90.00
_cell.angle_beta   90.00
_cell.angle_gamma   90.00
#
_symmetry.space_group_name_H-M   'P 1'
#
loop_
_entity.id
_entity.type
_entity.pdbx_description
1 polymer ?
#
loop_
_entity_poly.entity_id
_entity_poly.type
_entity_poly.pdbx_seq_one_letter_code
_entity_poly.pdbx_strand_id
1 'polypeptide(L)'
;MHPIIYLLNLLLDLYSFILICSVVLDLLIKLNVVNMYNEVVSNIMQTLNRLTHPPLKVIRRYIQPFNGLDLSVMILIIAIHFVKYTITYYFK
;
A
#
# COMPACT_ATOMS: atom_id res chain seq x y z
N MET A 1 -14.16 24.35 -2.51
CA MET A 1 -12.89 23.59 -2.59
C MET A 1 -12.10 23.84 -1.32
N HIS A 2 -12.07 22.88 -0.39
CA HIS A 2 -11.28 23.00 0.84
C HIS A 2 -9.84 22.53 0.59
N PRO A 3 -8.83 23.42 0.66
CA PRO A 3 -7.43 23.07 0.39
C PRO A 3 -6.91 21.93 1.27
N ILE A 4 -7.40 21.84 2.50
CA ILE A 4 -7.05 20.80 3.48
C ILE A 4 -7.51 19.42 3.00
N ILE A 5 -8.72 19.32 2.43
CA ILE A 5 -9.27 18.06 1.92
C ILE A 5 -8.52 17.61 0.67
N TYR A 6 -8.14 18.57 -0.18
CA TYR A 6 -7.27 18.27 -1.32
C TYR A 6 -5.92 17.70 -0.88
N LEU A 7 -5.26 18.34 0.09
CA LEU A 7 -3.99 17.86 0.63
C LEU A 7 -4.13 16.46 1.25
N LEU A 8 -5.21 16.22 2.00
CA LEU A 8 -5.46 14.91 2.60
C LEU A 8 -5.67 13.83 1.54
N ASN A 9 -6.48 14.10 0.52
CA ASN A 9 -6.72 13.19 -0.60
C ASN A 9 -5.41 12.87 -1.35
N LEU A 10 -4.55 13.88 -1.56
CA LEU A 10 -3.22 13.71 -2.16
C LEU A 10 -2.34 12.76 -1.31
N LEU A 11 -2.34 12.93 0.01
CA LEU A 11 -1.57 12.06 0.90
C LEU A 11 -2.09 10.61 0.88
N LEU A 12 -3.41 10.42 0.85
CA LEU A 12 -4.04 9.11 0.71
C LEU A 12 -3.70 8.45 -0.64
N ASP A 13 -3.62 9.23 -1.71
CA ASP A 13 -3.19 8.75 -3.03
C ASP A 13 -1.71 8.36 -3.05
N LEU A 14 -0.84 9.18 -2.45
CA LEU A 14 0.58 8.86 -2.32
C LEU A 14 0.78 7.57 -1.52
N TYR A 15 0.02 7.39 -0.43
CA TYR A 15 0.08 6.18 0.37
C TYR A 15 -0.43 4.95 -0.41
N SER A 16 -1.50 5.10 -1.19
CA SER A 16 -1.99 4.04 -2.09
C SER A 16 -0.96 3.66 -3.15
N PHE A 17 -0.23 4.63 -3.69
CA PHE A 17 0.86 4.38 -4.62
C PHE A 17 1.99 3.56 -3.99
N ILE A 18 2.40 3.89 -2.76
CA ILE A 18 3.40 3.12 -2.00
C ILE A 18 2.96 1.66 -1.82
N LEU A 19 1.69 1.43 -1.49
CA LEU A 19 1.13 0.09 -1.36
C LEU A 19 1.20 -0.70 -2.68
N ILE A 20 0.86 -0.06 -3.79
CA ILE A 20 0.97 -0.67 -5.12
C ILE A 20 2.43 -0.99 -5.44
N CYS A 21 3.37 -0.07 -5.18
CA CYS A 21 4.80 -0.32 -5.37
C CYS A 21 5.29 -1.54 -4.59
N SER A 22 4.81 -1.75 -3.37
CA SER A 22 5.14 -2.96 -2.58
C SER A 22 4.71 -4.24 -3.30
N VAL A 23 3.47 -4.29 -3.80
CA VAL A 23 2.94 -5.47 -4.50
C VAL A 23 3.66 -5.71 -5.82
N VAL A 24 3.95 -4.65 -6.57
CA VAL A 24 4.72 -4.74 -7.80
C VAL A 24 6.12 -5.27 -7.52
N LEU A 25 6.80 -4.78 -6.48
CA LEU A 25 8.13 -5.26 -6.12
C LEU A 25 8.10 -6.74 -5.70
N ASP A 26 7.11 -7.15 -4.90
CA ASP A 26 6.88 -8.56 -4.55
C ASP A 26 6.68 -9.44 -5.80
N LEU A 27 5.92 -8.95 -6.78
CA LEU A 27 5.70 -9.66 -8.05
C LEU A 27 7.00 -9.76 -8.86
N LEU A 28 7.76 -8.67 -8.98
CA LEU A 28 9.04 -8.64 -9.68
C LEU A 28 10.05 -9.62 -9.08
N ILE A 29 10.09 -9.74 -7.75
CA ILE A 29 10.96 -10.69 -7.05
C ILE A 29 10.52 -12.12 -7.34
N LYS A 30 9.22 -12.43 -7.25
CA LYS A 30 8.69 -13.78 -7.54
C LYS A 30 8.89 -14.22 -8.99
N LEU A 31 8.79 -13.28 -9.91
CA LEU A 31 9.04 -13.52 -11.34
C LEU A 31 10.54 -13.59 -11.67
N ASN A 32 11.44 -13.49 -10.68
CA ASN A 32 12.89 -13.43 -10.85
C ASN A 32 13.37 -12.30 -11.78
N VAL A 33 12.58 -11.24 -11.94
CA VAL A 33 12.96 -10.05 -12.73
C VAL A 33 13.96 -9.19 -11.95
N VAL A 34 13.80 -9.14 -10.63
CA VAL A 34 14.64 -8.33 -9.74
C VAL A 34 15.21 -9.21 -8.64
N ASN A 35 16.49 -9.02 -8.35
CA ASN A 35 17.23 -9.83 -7.40
C ASN A 35 17.40 -9.12 -6.05
N MET A 36 16.99 -9.81 -4.98
CA MET A 36 17.12 -9.33 -3.59
C MET A 36 18.57 -9.29 -3.08
N TYR A 37 19.52 -9.93 -3.75
CA TYR A 37 20.94 -9.81 -3.43
C TYR A 37 21.50 -8.42 -3.74
N ASN A 38 20.81 -7.60 -4.55
CA ASN A 38 21.20 -6.21 -4.77
C ASN A 38 20.78 -5.35 -3.56
N GLU A 39 21.74 -4.66 -2.94
CA GLU A 39 21.51 -3.79 -1.78
C GLU A 39 20.43 -2.73 -2.04
N VAL A 40 20.38 -2.17 -3.26
CA VAL A 40 19.37 -1.16 -3.61
C VAL A 40 17.96 -1.73 -3.52
N VAL A 41 17.75 -2.91 -4.09
CA VAL A 41 16.44 -3.59 -4.09
C VAL A 41 16.05 -3.96 -2.67
N SER A 42 16.98 -4.55 -1.92
CA SER A 42 16.75 -4.93 -0.52
C SER A 42 16.38 -3.72 0.34
N ASN A 43 17.06 -2.59 0.17
CA ASN A 43 16.77 -1.36 0.92
C ASN A 43 15.40 -0.77 0.57
N ILE A 44 15.05 -0.74 -0.72
CA ILE A 44 13.72 -0.29 -1.17
C ILE A 44 12.64 -1.20 -0.58
N MET A 45 12.82 -2.52 -0.67
CA MET A 45 11.89 -3.51 -0.13
C MET A 45 11.71 -3.37 1.38
N GLN A 46 12.79 -3.18 2.13
CA GLN A 46 12.73 -2.94 3.58
C GLN A 46 12.00 -1.63 3.90
N THR A 47 12.24 -0.58 3.11
CA THR A 47 11.58 0.73 3.30
C THR A 47 10.08 0.62 3.03
N LEU A 48 9.69 0.03 1.91
CA LEU A 48 8.29 -0.23 1.56
C LEU A 48 7.61 -1.05 2.64
N ASN A 49 8.22 -2.17 3.06
CA ASN A 49 7.69 -3.00 4.13
C ASN A 49 7.53 -2.22 5.43
N ARG A 50 8.50 -1.40 5.85
CA ARG A 50 8.35 -0.61 7.08
C ARG A 50 7.19 0.38 7.02
N LEU A 51 6.95 1.00 5.87
CA LEU A 51 5.85 1.95 5.67
C LEU A 51 4.48 1.27 5.60
N THR A 52 4.42 0.04 5.09
CA THR A 52 3.15 -0.69 4.89
C THR A 52 2.82 -1.64 6.05
N HIS A 53 3.81 -2.06 6.85
CA HIS A 53 3.65 -3.09 7.88
C HIS A 53 2.65 -2.75 9.00
N PRO A 54 2.57 -1.52 9.57
CA PRO A 54 1.66 -1.25 10.68
C PRO A 54 0.18 -1.52 10.36
N PRO A 55 -0.41 -0.97 9.27
CA PRO A 55 -1.80 -1.28 8.91
C PRO A 55 -1.97 -2.68 8.34
N LEU A 56 -1.03 -3.17 7.52
CA LEU A 56 -1.12 -4.53 6.98
C LEU A 56 -1.09 -5.59 8.06
N LYS A 57 -0.31 -5.42 9.14
CA LYS A 57 -0.28 -6.35 10.27
C LYS A 57 -1.64 -6.52 10.93
N VAL A 58 -2.45 -5.46 11.00
CA VAL A 58 -3.80 -5.53 11.56
C VAL A 58 -4.71 -6.34 10.64
N ILE A 59 -4.65 -6.08 9.34
CA ILE A 59 -5.49 -6.78 8.34
C ILE A 59 -5.10 -8.25 8.20
N ARG A 60 -3.80 -8.55 8.22
CA ARG A 60 -3.23 -9.92 8.15
C ARG A 60 -3.65 -10.82 9.32
N ARG A 61 -4.15 -10.26 10.43
CA ARG A 61 -4.73 -11.07 11.52
C ARG A 61 -6.03 -11.75 11.10
N TYR A 62 -6.75 -11.17 10.15
CA TYR A 62 -8.04 -11.66 9.68
C TYR A 62 -7.94 -12.32 8.31
N ILE A 63 -6.96 -11.90 7.50
CA ILE A 63 -6.82 -12.31 6.11
C ILE A 63 -5.45 -12.96 5.94
N GLN A 64 -5.44 -14.26 5.68
CA GLN A 64 -4.21 -14.98 5.39
C GLN A 64 -3.69 -14.60 3.99
N PRO A 65 -2.37 -14.45 3.82
CA PRO A 65 -1.79 -14.19 2.50
C PRO A 65 -2.09 -15.37 1.56
N PHE A 66 -2.55 -15.07 0.33
CA PHE A 66 -2.95 -16.08 -0.65
C PHE A 66 -1.96 -16.14 -1.80
N ASN A 67 -1.43 -17.33 -2.09
CA ASN A 67 -0.54 -17.58 -3.22
C ASN A 67 0.68 -16.64 -3.29
N GLY A 68 1.23 -16.31 -2.11
CA GLY A 68 2.30 -15.34 -1.93
C GLY A 68 1.90 -13.88 -2.18
N LEU A 69 0.73 -13.59 -2.76
CA LEU A 69 0.22 -12.23 -2.92
C LEU A 69 -0.43 -11.78 -1.60
N ASP A 70 -0.09 -10.57 -1.16
CA ASP A 70 -0.66 -10.03 0.06
C ASP A 70 -2.01 -9.38 -0.21
N LEU A 71 -3.07 -10.19 -0.11
CA LEU A 71 -4.46 -9.72 -0.22
C LEU A 71 -4.76 -8.56 0.74
N SER A 72 -4.06 -8.51 1.88
CA SER A 72 -4.17 -7.42 2.85
C SER A 72 -3.93 -6.04 2.24
N VAL A 73 -3.05 -5.94 1.24
CA VAL A 73 -2.78 -4.69 0.53
C VAL A 73 -3.99 -4.26 -0.29
N MET A 74 -4.66 -5.18 -0.98
CA MET A 74 -5.88 -4.86 -1.73
C MET A 74 -6.99 -4.37 -0.80
N ILE A 75 -7.21 -5.05 0.34
CA ILE A 75 -8.18 -4.60 1.34
C ILE A 75 -7.82 -3.20 1.85
N LEU A 76 -6.54 -2.92 2.11
CA LEU A 76 -6.12 -1.60 2.59
C LEU A 76 -6.36 -0.51 1.55
N ILE A 77 -6.08 -0.76 0.26
CA ILE A 77 -6.37 0.18 -0.84
C ILE A 77 -7.86 0.46 -0.93
N ILE A 78 -8.72 -0.57 -0.81
CA ILE A 78 -10.17 -0.41 -0.80
C ILE A 78 -10.61 0.45 0.40
N ALA A 79 -10.08 0.19 1.59
CA ALA A 79 -10.37 0.98 2.79
C ALA A 79 -9.95 2.46 2.62
N ILE A 80 -8.78 2.72 2.02
CA ILE A 80 -8.33 4.08 1.70
C ILE A 80 -9.29 4.77 0.74
N HIS A 81 -9.70 4.09 -0.34
CA HIS A 81 -10.69 4.64 -1.28
C HIS A 81 -12.02 4.95 -0.60
N PHE A 82 -12.49 4.07 0.27
CA PHE A 82 -13.71 4.28 1.03
C PHE A 82 -13.59 5.52 1.94
N VAL A 83 -12.47 5.70 2.63
CA VAL A 83 -12.20 6.89 3.45
C VAL A 83 -12.18 8.15 2.59
N LYS A 84 -11.48 8.15 1.45
CA LYS A 84 -11.46 9.29 0.51
C LYS A 84 -12.86 9.66 0.02
N TYR A 85 -13.65 8.65 -0.38
CA TYR A 85 -15.02 8.85 -0.83
C TYR A 85 -15.88 9.45 0.28
N THR A 86 -15.79 8.89 1.49
CA THR A 86 -16.54 9.36 2.65
C THR A 86 -16.21 10.81 2.99
N ILE A 87 -14.93 11.16 3.08
CA ILE A 87 -14.50 12.53 3.36
C ILE A 87 -14.97 13.47 2.25
N THR A 88 -14.84 13.08 0.99
CA THR A 88 -15.30 13.92 -0.11
C THR A 88 -16.81 14.08 -0.10
N TYR A 89 -17.56 13.03 0.26
CA TYR A 89 -19.03 13.06 0.32
C TYR A 89 -19.56 13.98 1.41
N TYR A 90 -19.01 13.91 2.63
CA TYR A 90 -19.47 14.72 3.76
C TYR A 90 -19.11 16.20 3.67
N PHE A 91 -18.01 16.53 2.97
CA PHE A 91 -17.49 17.89 2.88
C PHE A 91 -17.67 18.53 1.49
N LYS A 92 -18.45 17.88 0.61
CA LYS A 92 -18.92 18.46 -0.65
C LYS A 92 -20.05 19.45 -0.38
#